data_AF-A0A382ZIJ5-F1
#
_entry.id   AF-A0A382ZIJ5-F1
#
_cell.length_a   1.000
_cell.length_b   1.000
_cell.length_c   1.000
_cell.angle_alpha   90.00
_cell.angle_beta   90.00
_cell.angle_gamma   90.00
#
_symmetry.space_group_name_H-M   'P 1'
#
loop_
_entity.id
_entity.type
_entity.pdbx_description
1 polymer ?
#
loop_
_entity_poly.entity_id
_entity_poly.type
_entity_poly.pdbx_seq_one_letter_code
_entity_poly.pdbx_strand_id
1 'polypeptide(L)'
;MPPPEDDTTGSPQHHVVRSDWHDDRNLIEDIAATIDRPGSAYDRYQAGVRAFREWVHQFRKRGYDKSPEAVHLGSWLRELLANKGRREGGYDLNTRPLFIPDDLNDIIRRRQREKDQVIEEKIKLPPIFLEVLTTDETRALARKRSDSLHEGNLAAYLSSLVEKERKTMQNPSWGILDLLDDCRLHMTRHNLKFTENYMINETDFW
;
A
#
# COMPACT_ATOMS: atom_id res chain seq x y z
N MET A 1 8.48 28.81 -39.54
CA MET A 1 8.98 28.19 -38.30
C MET A 1 7.78 27.79 -37.46
N PRO A 2 7.39 26.52 -37.46
CA PRO A 2 6.47 25.97 -36.47
C PRO A 2 7.23 25.67 -35.14
N PRO A 3 6.57 25.72 -33.97
CA PRO A 3 7.15 25.28 -32.70
C PRO A 3 7.28 23.75 -32.65
N PRO A 4 8.24 23.21 -31.86
CA PRO A 4 8.45 21.77 -31.76
C PRO A 4 7.40 21.08 -30.90
N GLU A 5 7.24 19.79 -31.19
CA GLU A 5 6.21 18.85 -30.74
C GLU A 5 6.32 18.52 -29.24
N ASP A 6 5.16 18.35 -28.60
CA ASP A 6 5.00 17.86 -27.23
C ASP A 6 5.64 16.46 -27.07
N ASP A 7 6.79 16.42 -26.41
CA ASP A 7 7.41 15.17 -25.97
C ASP A 7 6.57 14.56 -24.85
N THR A 8 5.73 13.61 -25.26
CA THR A 8 4.84 12.82 -24.41
C THR A 8 5.69 11.86 -23.58
N THR A 9 6.25 12.31 -22.46
CA THR A 9 6.86 11.40 -21.47
C THR A 9 6.49 11.76 -20.04
N GLY A 10 5.20 12.00 -19.82
CA GLY A 10 4.60 11.83 -18.50
C GLY A 10 4.66 10.36 -18.10
N SER A 11 5.76 9.94 -17.50
CA SER A 11 5.83 8.63 -16.84
C SER A 11 4.75 8.61 -15.75
N PRO A 12 3.81 7.66 -15.76
CA PRO A 12 2.71 7.67 -14.83
C PRO A 12 3.27 7.58 -13.41
N GLN A 13 2.97 8.60 -12.61
CA GLN A 13 3.13 8.53 -11.17
C GLN A 13 2.42 7.25 -10.74
N HIS A 14 3.18 6.27 -10.25
CA HIS A 14 2.61 5.13 -9.58
C HIS A 14 1.91 5.67 -8.33
N HIS A 15 0.65 6.05 -8.49
CA HIS A 15 -0.30 6.09 -7.40
C HIS A 15 -0.13 4.76 -6.70
N VAL A 16 0.33 4.78 -5.44
CA VAL A 16 0.12 3.65 -4.55
C VAL A 16 -1.39 3.54 -4.49
N VAL A 17 -1.94 2.64 -5.31
CA VAL A 17 -3.37 2.37 -5.37
C VAL A 17 -3.76 2.08 -3.93
N ARG A 18 -4.50 3.02 -3.31
CA ARG A 18 -5.20 2.71 -2.06
C ARG A 18 -5.99 1.46 -2.42
N SER A 19 -5.66 0.33 -1.80
CA SER A 19 -6.38 -0.93 -2.00
C SER A 19 -7.80 -0.66 -1.55
N ASP A 20 -8.64 -0.26 -2.49
CA ASP A 20 -10.04 0.01 -2.21
C ASP A 20 -10.67 -1.36 -1.98
N TRP A 21 -11.33 -1.52 -0.83
CA TRP A 21 -12.03 -2.75 -0.52
C TRP A 21 -13.13 -3.03 -1.57
N HIS A 22 -13.57 -1.99 -2.29
CA HIS A 22 -14.43 -2.13 -3.46
C HIS A 22 -13.77 -2.94 -4.59
N ASP A 23 -12.48 -2.75 -4.87
CA ASP A 23 -11.76 -3.51 -5.90
C ASP A 23 -11.67 -4.99 -5.51
N ASP A 24 -11.36 -5.26 -4.25
CA ASP A 24 -11.31 -6.64 -3.72
C ASP A 24 -12.70 -7.29 -3.75
N ARG A 25 -13.74 -6.55 -3.36
CA ARG A 25 -15.14 -7.01 -3.45
C ARG A 25 -15.51 -7.35 -4.90
N ASN A 26 -15.28 -6.44 -5.84
CA ASN A 26 -15.67 -6.61 -7.23
C ASN A 26 -14.99 -7.84 -7.83
N LEU A 27 -13.68 -8.01 -7.59
CA LEU A 27 -12.95 -9.18 -8.04
C LEU A 27 -13.49 -10.48 -7.47
N ILE A 28 -13.76 -10.52 -6.16
CA ILE A 28 -14.31 -11.71 -5.49
C ILE A 28 -15.69 -12.05 -6.06
N GLU A 29 -16.54 -11.05 -6.26
CA GLU A 29 -17.89 -11.22 -6.80
C GLU A 29 -17.89 -11.67 -8.27
N ASP A 30 -16.98 -11.14 -9.11
CA ASP A 30 -16.83 -11.56 -10.50
C ASP A 30 -16.41 -13.04 -10.60
N ILE A 31 -15.48 -13.46 -9.75
CA ILE A 31 -15.06 -14.86 -9.69
C ILE A 31 -16.19 -15.75 -9.15
N ALA A 32 -16.93 -15.30 -8.14
CA ALA A 32 -18.10 -16.01 -7.63
C ALA A 32 -19.18 -16.18 -8.71
N ALA A 33 -19.47 -15.13 -9.47
CA ALA A 33 -20.41 -15.18 -10.58
C ALA A 33 -19.95 -16.15 -11.67
N THR A 34 -18.65 -16.19 -11.97
CA THR A 34 -18.06 -17.13 -12.94
C THR A 34 -18.19 -18.58 -12.48
N ILE A 35 -17.95 -18.85 -11.18
CA ILE A 35 -18.09 -20.19 -10.58
C ILE A 35 -19.55 -20.64 -10.60
N ASP A 36 -20.48 -19.76 -10.21
CA ASP A 36 -21.91 -20.08 -10.08
C ASP A 36 -22.64 -20.20 -11.43
N ARG A 37 -22.02 -19.73 -12.53
CA ARG A 37 -22.58 -19.78 -13.88
C ARG A 37 -22.96 -21.21 -14.29
N PRO A 38 -24.15 -21.43 -14.88
CA PRO A 38 -24.52 -22.72 -15.44
C PRO A 38 -23.52 -23.18 -16.51
N GLY A 39 -23.02 -24.42 -16.41
CA GLY A 39 -22.01 -24.96 -17.32
C GLY A 39 -20.59 -24.43 -17.09
N SER A 40 -20.32 -23.81 -15.94
CA SER A 40 -18.95 -23.42 -15.58
C SER A 40 -18.03 -24.64 -15.49
N ALA A 41 -16.74 -24.41 -15.72
CA ALA A 41 -15.71 -25.46 -15.60
C ALA A 41 -15.34 -25.78 -14.15
N TYR A 42 -16.06 -25.22 -13.16
CA TYR A 42 -15.81 -25.44 -11.74
C TYR A 42 -16.71 -26.56 -11.21
N ASP A 43 -16.11 -27.55 -10.57
CA ASP A 43 -16.85 -28.56 -9.83
C ASP A 43 -17.33 -27.99 -8.49
N ARG A 44 -18.65 -27.95 -8.29
CA ARG A 44 -19.29 -27.45 -7.07
C ARG A 44 -18.98 -28.30 -5.84
N TYR A 45 -18.54 -29.55 -6.03
CA TYR A 45 -18.18 -30.46 -4.94
C TYR A 45 -16.70 -30.38 -4.56
N GLN A 46 -15.86 -29.75 -5.38
CA GLN A 46 -14.46 -29.52 -5.06
C GLN A 46 -14.35 -28.73 -3.75
N ALA A 47 -13.45 -29.14 -2.85
CA ALA A 47 -13.35 -28.57 -1.52
C ALA A 47 -12.95 -27.08 -1.56
N GLY A 48 -12.00 -26.72 -2.41
CA GLY A 48 -11.60 -25.32 -2.64
C GLY A 48 -12.75 -24.44 -3.13
N VAL A 49 -13.55 -24.92 -4.08
CA VAL A 49 -14.72 -24.20 -4.60
C VAL A 49 -15.79 -24.01 -3.53
N ARG A 50 -16.06 -25.04 -2.71
CA ARG A 50 -16.99 -24.92 -1.58
C ARG A 50 -16.49 -23.92 -0.54
N ALA A 51 -15.22 -23.97 -0.18
CA ALA A 51 -14.61 -23.04 0.77
C ALA A 51 -14.70 -21.59 0.25
N PHE A 52 -14.41 -21.37 -1.03
CA PHE A 52 -14.55 -20.05 -1.66
C PHE A 52 -15.98 -19.53 -1.60
N ARG A 53 -16.97 -20.35 -1.94
CA ARG A 53 -18.39 -19.97 -1.90
C ARG A 53 -18.86 -19.66 -0.48
N GLU A 54 -18.38 -20.40 0.51
CA GLU A 54 -18.66 -20.11 1.91
C GLU A 54 -18.09 -18.75 2.33
N TRP A 55 -16.84 -18.43 1.95
CA TRP A 55 -16.27 -17.10 2.19
C TRP A 55 -17.11 -15.98 1.58
N VAL A 56 -17.47 -16.12 0.30
CA VAL A 56 -18.32 -15.15 -0.40
C VAL A 56 -19.66 -14.98 0.31
N HIS A 57 -20.29 -16.08 0.74
CA HIS A 57 -21.53 -16.02 1.51
C HIS A 57 -21.37 -15.25 2.82
N GLN A 58 -20.30 -15.51 3.58
CA GLN A 58 -19.99 -14.81 4.82
C GLN A 58 -19.74 -13.31 4.59
N PHE A 59 -19.02 -12.94 3.53
CA PHE A 59 -18.77 -11.53 3.19
C PHE A 59 -20.04 -10.79 2.78
N ARG A 60 -20.90 -11.41 1.98
CA ARG A 60 -22.21 -10.83 1.63
C ARG A 60 -23.10 -10.63 2.86
N LYS A 61 -23.01 -11.51 3.85
CA LYS A 61 -23.79 -11.43 5.10
C LYS A 61 -23.23 -10.38 6.08
N ARG A 62 -21.90 -10.32 6.25
CA ARG A 62 -21.22 -9.45 7.23
C ARG A 62 -20.91 -8.05 6.69
N GLY A 63 -20.74 -7.92 5.38
CA GLY A 63 -20.19 -6.74 4.72
C GLY A 63 -18.70 -6.93 4.42
N TYR A 64 -18.30 -6.67 3.17
CA TYR A 64 -16.90 -6.79 2.72
C TYR A 64 -15.96 -5.79 3.43
N ASP A 65 -16.48 -4.61 3.77
CA ASP A 65 -15.81 -3.57 4.56
C ASP A 65 -15.50 -4.02 6.00
N LYS A 66 -16.32 -4.91 6.56
CA LYS A 66 -16.22 -5.41 7.94
C LYS A 66 -15.47 -6.74 8.06
N SER A 67 -14.98 -7.26 6.94
CA SER A 67 -14.34 -8.57 6.83
C SER A 67 -12.88 -8.39 6.40
N PRO A 68 -11.91 -8.34 7.34
CA PRO A 68 -10.49 -8.28 6.97
C PRO A 68 -10.07 -9.46 6.09
N GLU A 69 -10.73 -10.60 6.24
CA GLU A 69 -10.55 -11.79 5.39
C GLU A 69 -10.80 -11.49 3.90
N ALA A 70 -11.71 -10.59 3.57
CA ALA A 70 -12.03 -10.22 2.19
C ALA A 70 -10.83 -9.56 1.51
N VAL A 71 -10.09 -8.71 2.23
CA VAL A 71 -8.85 -8.09 1.73
C VAL A 71 -7.76 -9.15 1.48
N HIS A 72 -7.63 -10.11 2.39
CA HIS A 72 -6.65 -11.20 2.22
C HIS A 72 -6.99 -12.12 1.04
N LEU A 73 -8.27 -12.45 0.87
CA LEU A 73 -8.75 -13.23 -0.26
C LEU A 73 -8.56 -12.47 -1.57
N GLY A 74 -8.96 -11.19 -1.61
CA GLY A 74 -8.79 -10.32 -2.78
C GLY A 74 -7.34 -10.17 -3.21
N SER A 75 -6.43 -9.91 -2.25
CA SER A 75 -4.98 -9.87 -2.50
C SER A 75 -4.45 -11.18 -3.05
N TRP A 76 -4.87 -12.33 -2.47
CA TRP A 76 -4.45 -13.64 -2.96
C TRP A 76 -4.92 -13.90 -4.39
N LEU A 77 -6.16 -13.54 -4.72
CA LEU A 77 -6.71 -13.67 -6.08
C LEU A 77 -5.97 -12.77 -7.08
N ARG A 78 -5.68 -11.52 -6.71
CA ARG A 78 -4.91 -10.59 -7.55
C ARG A 78 -3.52 -11.14 -7.84
N GLU A 79 -2.82 -11.66 -6.84
CA GLU A 79 -1.50 -12.29 -7.03
C GLU A 79 -1.59 -13.53 -7.92
N LEU A 80 -2.61 -14.37 -7.72
CA LEU A 80 -2.82 -15.57 -8.52
C LEU A 80 -3.05 -15.20 -10.00
N LEU A 81 -3.91 -14.21 -10.26
CA LEU A 81 -4.19 -13.70 -11.61
C LEU A 81 -2.96 -13.02 -12.24
N ALA A 82 -2.24 -12.20 -11.48
CA ALA A 82 -1.02 -11.55 -11.96
C ALA A 82 0.07 -12.59 -12.29
N ASN A 83 0.21 -13.65 -11.48
CA ASN A 83 1.14 -14.73 -11.74
C ASN A 83 0.79 -15.52 -13.02
N LYS A 84 -0.51 -15.81 -13.23
CA LYS A 84 -0.96 -16.45 -14.47
C LYS A 84 -0.79 -15.53 -15.68
N GLY A 85 -1.18 -14.26 -15.56
CA GLY A 85 -1.03 -13.25 -16.61
C GLY A 85 0.42 -13.08 -17.06
N ARG A 86 1.38 -13.05 -16.11
CA ARG A 86 2.82 -12.99 -16.43
C ARG A 86 3.34 -14.21 -17.18
N ARG A 87 2.81 -15.40 -16.88
CA ARG A 87 3.25 -16.65 -17.53
C ARG A 87 2.61 -16.85 -18.91
N GLU A 88 1.39 -16.39 -19.10
CA GLU A 88 0.55 -16.73 -20.25
C GLU A 88 0.24 -15.55 -21.18
N GLY A 89 0.76 -14.34 -20.89
CA GLY A 89 0.58 -13.14 -21.73
C GLY A 89 -0.79 -12.47 -21.59
N GLY A 90 -1.57 -12.87 -20.58
CA GLY A 90 -2.95 -12.44 -20.35
C GLY A 90 -3.76 -13.60 -19.76
N TYR A 91 -4.74 -13.30 -18.90
CA TYR A 91 -5.59 -14.31 -18.28
C TYR A 91 -7.05 -13.86 -18.27
N ASP A 92 -7.92 -14.65 -18.88
CA ASP A 92 -9.36 -14.42 -18.90
C ASP A 92 -10.07 -15.56 -18.14
N LEU A 93 -10.80 -15.18 -17.11
CA LEU A 93 -11.56 -16.09 -16.24
C LEU A 93 -12.69 -16.81 -16.97
N ASN A 94 -13.19 -16.26 -18.08
CA ASN A 94 -14.28 -16.86 -18.85
C ASN A 94 -13.81 -18.04 -19.71
N THR A 95 -12.56 -18.02 -20.15
CA THR A 95 -11.99 -19.03 -21.03
C THR A 95 -11.16 -20.07 -20.28
N ARG A 96 -10.59 -19.73 -19.11
CA ARG A 96 -9.75 -20.63 -18.32
C ARG A 96 -10.16 -20.61 -16.83
N PRO A 97 -10.61 -21.74 -16.27
CA PRO A 97 -10.96 -21.80 -14.86
C PRO A 97 -9.73 -21.55 -13.98
N LEU A 98 -9.92 -20.70 -12.97
CA LEU A 98 -8.96 -20.48 -11.91
C LEU A 98 -8.84 -21.75 -11.07
N PHE A 99 -7.63 -22.16 -10.71
CA PHE A 99 -7.47 -23.27 -9.78
C PHE A 99 -7.65 -22.74 -8.36
N ILE A 100 -8.71 -23.20 -7.68
CA ILE A 100 -8.96 -22.88 -6.28
C ILE A 100 -8.48 -24.07 -5.44
N PRO A 101 -7.43 -23.90 -4.63
CA PRO A 101 -6.85 -24.99 -3.88
C PRO A 101 -7.76 -25.42 -2.72
N ASP A 102 -7.70 -26.70 -2.36
CA ASP A 102 -8.54 -27.27 -1.31
C ASP A 102 -8.18 -26.74 0.09
N ASP A 103 -6.93 -26.29 0.29
CA ASP A 103 -6.43 -25.67 1.51
C ASP A 103 -6.62 -24.14 1.55
N LEU A 104 -7.56 -23.59 0.75
CA LEU A 104 -7.83 -22.15 0.68
C LEU A 104 -7.98 -21.50 2.07
N ASN A 105 -8.70 -22.16 2.98
CA ASN A 105 -8.88 -21.66 4.35
C ASN A 105 -7.56 -21.48 5.10
N ASP A 106 -6.63 -22.42 4.93
CA ASP A 106 -5.32 -22.36 5.58
C ASP A 106 -4.43 -21.29 4.94
N ILE A 107 -4.54 -21.09 3.62
CA ILE A 107 -3.85 -20.00 2.91
C ILE A 107 -4.32 -18.64 3.44
N ILE A 108 -5.63 -18.42 3.56
CA ILE A 108 -6.16 -17.14 4.06
C ILE A 108 -5.77 -16.93 5.52
N ARG A 109 -5.94 -17.93 6.38
CA ARG A 109 -5.56 -17.84 7.79
C ARG A 109 -4.05 -17.64 7.99
N ARG A 110 -3.22 -18.24 7.15
CA ARG A 110 -1.76 -18.04 7.18
C ARG A 110 -1.41 -16.61 6.78
N ARG A 111 -2.04 -16.06 5.74
CA ARG A 111 -1.85 -14.67 5.33
C ARG A 111 -2.31 -13.67 6.38
N GLN A 112 -3.37 -13.99 7.13
CA GLN A 112 -3.76 -13.20 8.30
C GLN A 112 -2.63 -13.21 9.34
N ARG A 113 -2.20 -14.40 9.76
CA ARG A 113 -1.13 -14.56 10.75
C ARG A 113 0.19 -13.93 10.30
N GLU A 114 0.59 -14.04 9.05
CA GLU A 114 1.82 -13.42 8.53
C GLU A 114 1.73 -11.89 8.59
N LYS A 115 0.56 -11.31 8.31
CA LYS A 115 0.35 -9.86 8.43
C LYS A 115 0.31 -9.43 9.89
N ASP A 116 -0.36 -10.20 10.75
CA ASP A 116 -0.44 -9.95 12.20
C ASP A 116 0.92 -10.14 12.87
N GLN A 117 1.73 -11.11 12.42
CA GLN A 117 3.09 -11.37 12.90
C GLN A 117 4.07 -10.33 12.36
N VAL A 118 3.87 -9.82 11.14
CA VAL A 118 4.57 -8.61 10.67
C VAL A 118 4.17 -7.38 11.49
N ILE A 119 2.96 -7.33 12.08
CA ILE A 119 2.53 -6.26 13.00
C ILE A 119 3.00 -6.51 14.45
N GLU A 120 3.15 -7.75 14.89
CA GLU A 120 3.65 -8.08 16.24
C GLU A 120 5.19 -8.06 16.31
N GLU A 121 5.89 -8.48 15.24
CA GLU A 121 7.35 -8.38 15.13
C GLU A 121 7.82 -6.98 14.70
N LYS A 122 6.92 -6.14 14.16
CA LYS A 122 7.13 -4.69 13.98
C LYS A 122 6.17 -3.95 14.90
N ILE A 123 6.50 -3.57 16.13
CA ILE A 123 7.67 -2.77 16.45
C ILE A 123 7.94 -2.86 17.96
N LYS A 124 9.06 -3.47 18.35
CA LYS A 124 9.79 -3.02 19.55
C LYS A 124 10.71 -1.90 19.10
N LEU A 125 10.29 -0.65 19.27
CA LEU A 125 11.17 0.49 19.01
C LEU A 125 12.37 0.32 19.95
N PRO A 126 13.61 0.29 19.44
CA PRO A 126 14.77 0.39 20.30
C PRO A 126 14.62 1.60 21.23
N PRO A 127 15.06 1.53 22.50
CA PRO A 127 14.95 2.65 23.46
C PRO A 127 15.46 3.99 22.90
N ILE A 128 16.44 3.94 22.00
CA ILE A 128 17.02 5.09 21.30
C ILE A 128 16.00 5.88 20.45
N PHE A 129 14.96 5.23 19.91
CA PHE A 129 13.89 5.93 19.18
C PHE A 129 12.89 6.62 20.11
N LEU A 130 12.78 6.17 21.37
CA LEU A 130 12.04 6.87 22.41
C LEU A 130 12.84 8.05 22.96
N GLU A 131 14.18 7.98 22.93
CA GLU A 131 15.04 9.12 23.24
C GLU A 131 14.87 10.27 22.24
N VAL A 132 14.69 10.01 20.94
CA VAL A 132 14.45 11.09 19.94
C VAL A 132 13.17 11.89 20.21
N LEU A 133 12.21 11.32 20.95
CA LEU A 133 11.04 12.04 21.48
C LEU A 133 11.39 12.67 22.85
N THR A 134 12.49 13.43 22.89
CA THR A 134 13.10 13.99 24.11
C THR A 134 12.16 14.94 24.86
N THR A 135 11.27 15.64 24.16
CA THR A 135 10.36 16.62 24.76
C THR A 135 8.91 16.14 24.82
N ASP A 136 8.18 16.56 25.85
CA ASP A 136 6.77 16.17 26.02
C ASP A 136 5.88 16.66 24.87
N GLU A 137 6.22 17.80 24.26
CA GLU A 137 5.49 18.37 23.12
C GLU A 137 5.66 17.54 21.84
N THR A 138 6.89 17.10 21.53
CA THR A 138 7.15 16.27 20.34
C THR A 138 6.50 14.90 20.48
N ARG A 139 6.46 14.35 21.70
CA ARG A 139 5.77 13.11 22.03
C ARG A 139 4.25 13.24 21.91
N ALA A 140 3.67 14.34 22.40
CA ALA A 140 2.25 14.61 22.30
C ALA A 140 1.82 14.81 20.83
N LEU A 141 2.63 15.53 20.05
CA LEU A 141 2.39 15.72 18.62
C LEU A 141 2.47 14.41 17.84
N ALA A 142 3.50 13.59 18.11
CA ALA A 142 3.67 12.29 17.47
C ALA A 142 2.51 11.34 17.79
N ARG A 143 2.02 11.32 19.04
CA ARG A 143 0.84 10.55 19.44
C ARG A 143 -0.42 11.03 18.73
N LYS A 144 -0.70 12.34 18.75
CA LYS A 144 -1.87 12.92 18.08
C LYS A 144 -1.90 12.60 16.58
N ARG A 145 -0.73 12.65 15.92
CA ARG A 145 -0.62 12.33 14.49
C ARG A 145 -0.71 10.83 14.23
N SER A 146 -0.12 10.01 15.09
CA SER A 146 -0.26 8.56 15.07
C SER A 146 -1.74 8.13 15.18
N ASP A 147 -2.47 8.70 16.12
CA ASP A 147 -3.90 8.43 16.31
C ASP A 147 -4.71 8.81 15.06
N SER A 148 -4.38 9.95 14.43
CA SER A 148 -5.10 10.46 13.27
C SER A 148 -4.73 9.77 11.93
N LEU A 149 -3.51 9.28 11.78
CA LEU A 149 -2.98 8.82 10.47
C LEU A 149 -2.71 7.32 10.43
N HIS A 150 -2.52 6.68 11.58
CA HIS A 150 -2.07 5.30 11.70
C HIS A 150 -2.81 4.55 12.81
N GLU A 151 -4.04 4.95 13.15
CA GLU A 151 -4.90 4.27 14.14
C GLU A 151 -4.22 4.07 15.51
N GLY A 152 -3.36 5.01 15.90
CA GLY A 152 -2.63 4.95 17.17
C GLY A 152 -1.33 4.13 17.13
N ASN A 153 -0.98 3.58 15.96
CA ASN A 153 0.29 2.90 15.76
C ASN A 153 1.45 3.90 15.54
N LEU A 154 2.08 4.29 16.64
CA LEU A 154 3.19 5.27 16.65
C LEU A 154 4.35 4.83 15.77
N ALA A 155 4.62 3.54 15.72
CA ALA A 155 5.76 3.04 15.01
C ALA A 155 5.53 2.92 13.50
N ALA A 156 4.29 2.67 13.07
CA ALA A 156 3.87 2.83 11.68
C ALA A 156 4.00 4.30 11.24
N TYR A 157 3.61 5.25 12.11
CA TYR A 157 3.80 6.68 11.87
C TYR A 157 5.28 7.03 11.68
N LEU A 158 6.15 6.63 12.61
CA LEU A 158 7.59 6.89 12.51
C LEU A 158 8.21 6.25 11.25
N SER A 159 7.82 5.01 10.93
CA SER A 159 8.28 4.33 9.72
C SER A 159 7.85 5.06 8.45
N SER A 160 6.61 5.58 8.42
CA SER A 160 6.11 6.38 7.28
C SER A 160 6.89 7.68 7.10
N LEU A 161 7.36 8.27 8.21
CA LEU A 161 8.12 9.51 8.21
C LEU A 161 9.53 9.29 7.66
N VAL A 162 10.20 8.22 8.10
CA VAL A 162 11.50 7.80 7.55
C VAL A 162 11.38 7.45 6.06
N GLU A 163 10.34 6.74 5.67
CA GLU A 163 10.10 6.38 4.27
C GLU A 163 9.79 7.60 3.40
N LYS A 164 9.08 8.60 3.95
CA LYS A 164 8.85 9.88 3.28
C LYS A 164 10.18 10.60 3.05
N GLU A 165 11.02 10.72 4.07
CA GLU A 165 12.36 11.31 3.94
C GLU A 165 13.21 10.56 2.90
N ARG A 166 13.24 9.23 2.96
CA ARG A 166 13.95 8.40 1.98
C ARG A 166 13.52 8.66 0.55
N LYS A 167 12.21 8.84 0.32
CA LYS A 167 11.67 9.18 -1.01
C LYS A 167 12.02 10.60 -1.42
N THR A 168 12.00 11.56 -0.49
CA THR A 168 12.48 12.92 -0.74
C THR A 168 13.94 12.90 -1.16
N MET A 169 14.80 12.14 -0.46
CA MET A 169 16.23 11.98 -0.79
C MET A 169 16.49 11.43 -2.19
N GLN A 170 15.54 10.66 -2.74
CA GLN A 170 15.65 10.10 -4.08
C GLN A 170 15.20 11.07 -5.18
N ASN A 171 14.55 12.18 -4.82
CA ASN A 171 14.17 13.21 -5.77
C ASN A 171 15.36 14.15 -6.05
N PRO A 172 15.55 14.60 -7.30
CA PRO A 172 16.63 15.53 -7.67
C PRO A 172 16.53 16.89 -6.95
N SER A 173 15.34 17.27 -6.48
CA SER A 173 15.13 18.45 -5.64
C SER A 173 15.82 18.35 -4.27
N TRP A 174 16.10 17.15 -3.77
CA TRP A 174 16.87 16.97 -2.54
C TRP A 174 18.34 17.34 -2.73
N GLY A 175 18.93 17.08 -3.90
CA GLY A 175 20.29 17.55 -4.20
C GLY A 175 20.40 19.08 -4.19
N ILE A 176 19.31 19.80 -4.50
CA ILE A 176 19.26 21.27 -4.41
C ILE A 176 19.11 21.72 -2.95
N LEU A 177 18.25 21.06 -2.17
CA LEU A 177 18.08 21.37 -0.74
C LEU A 177 19.35 21.06 0.07
N ASP A 178 20.01 19.93 -0.20
CA ASP A 178 21.27 19.52 0.42
C ASP A 178 22.40 20.51 0.04
N LEU A 179 22.46 20.92 -1.23
CA LEU A 179 23.38 21.98 -1.66
C LEU A 179 23.10 23.32 -0.97
N LEU A 180 21.83 23.70 -0.80
CA LEU A 180 21.45 24.92 -0.10
C LEU A 180 21.81 24.85 1.39
N ASP A 181 21.61 23.70 2.03
CA ASP A 181 21.99 23.46 3.42
C ASP A 181 23.52 23.46 3.60
N ASP A 182 24.27 22.87 2.69
CA ASP A 182 25.74 22.93 2.66
C ASP A 182 26.22 24.37 2.45
N CYS A 183 25.60 25.11 1.53
CA CYS A 183 25.88 26.52 1.31
C CYS A 183 25.59 27.35 2.58
N ARG A 184 24.48 27.04 3.27
CA ARG A 184 24.10 27.68 4.54
C ARG A 184 25.10 27.38 5.64
N LEU A 185 25.54 26.13 5.75
CA LEU A 185 26.55 25.71 6.72
C LEU A 185 27.88 26.42 6.48
N HIS A 186 28.31 26.52 5.22
CA HIS A 186 29.49 27.28 4.83
C HIS A 186 29.36 28.77 5.17
N MET A 187 28.24 29.41 4.80
CA MET A 187 28.00 30.82 5.12
C MET A 187 27.99 31.09 6.63
N THR A 188 27.39 30.19 7.42
CA THR A 188 27.37 30.26 8.89
C THR A 188 28.78 30.16 9.47
N ARG A 189 29.62 29.23 8.96
CA ARG A 189 31.03 29.10 9.36
C ARG A 189 31.85 30.36 9.07
N HIS A 190 31.46 31.13 8.06
CA HIS A 190 32.10 32.39 7.69
C HIS A 190 31.41 33.65 8.28
N ASN A 191 30.47 33.49 9.21
CA ASN A 191 29.69 34.58 9.83
C ASN A 191 28.96 35.48 8.80
N LEU A 192 28.56 34.92 7.66
CA LEU A 192 27.80 35.63 6.63
C LEU A 192 26.30 35.51 6.92
N LYS A 193 25.56 36.61 6.74
CA LYS A 193 24.11 36.63 6.89
C LYS A 193 23.44 36.06 5.65
N PHE A 194 22.50 35.15 5.85
CA PHE A 194 21.67 34.57 4.82
C PHE A 194 20.19 34.85 5.11
N THR A 195 19.39 35.06 4.07
CA THR A 195 17.94 35.29 4.16
C THR A 195 17.23 34.21 3.36
N GLU A 196 16.42 33.40 4.04
CA GLU A 196 15.59 32.36 3.44
C GLU A 196 14.28 32.96 2.94
N ASN A 197 14.11 33.05 1.62
CA ASN A 197 12.86 33.48 0.96
C ASN A 197 12.24 32.32 0.16
N TYR A 198 12.25 31.10 0.70
CA TYR A 198 11.57 29.97 0.06
C TYR A 198 10.53 29.37 1.02
N MET A 199 9.31 29.16 0.51
CA MET A 199 8.21 28.54 1.25
C MET A 199 8.21 27.03 1.00
N ILE A 200 8.50 26.23 2.02
CA ILE A 200 8.60 24.75 1.92
C ILE A 200 7.24 24.07 1.62
N ASN A 201 6.12 24.82 1.63
CA ASN A 201 4.77 24.29 1.49
C ASN A 201 3.94 24.90 0.33
N GLU A 202 4.52 25.72 -0.56
CA GLU A 202 3.81 26.11 -1.78
C GLU A 202 3.85 24.92 -2.75
N THR A 203 2.77 24.15 -2.74
CA THR A 203 2.50 23.14 -3.75
C THR A 203 2.00 23.91 -4.97
N ASP A 204 2.91 24.26 -5.89
CA ASP A 204 2.52 24.76 -7.20
C ASP A 204 1.78 23.64 -7.94
N PHE A 205 0.45 23.74 -7.96
CA PHE A 205 -0.39 23.00 -8.89
C PHE A 205 -0.19 23.61 -10.28
N TRP A 206 0.58 22.92 -11.12
CA TRP A 206 0.52 23.02 -12.57
C TRP A 206 0.41 21.62 -13.17
#